data_AF-A0AAJ0PS40-F1
#
_entry.id   AF-A0AAJ0PS40-F1
#
_cell.length_a   1.000
_cell.length_b   1.000
_cell.length_c   1.000
_cell.angle_alpha   90.00
_cell.angle_beta   90.00
_cell.angle_gamma   90.00
#
_symmetry.space_group_name_H-M   'P 1'
#
loop_
_entity.id
_entity.type
_entity.pdbx_description
1 polymer ?
#
loop_
_entity_poly.entity_id
_entity_poly.type
_entity_poly.pdbx_seq_one_letter_code
_entity_poly.pdbx_strand_id
1 'polypeptide(L)'
;MSAKALKACADYARLNAEIKRLTRAIASTLHYCKGVRGTCGVGADGMKYGDHDDITHLKHAFTPETEELEWGGHRKVWMEEAEIREYLFENCDCCLKAYGFVLERKVAKKALGAVKRSIGAIGRAELAREA
;
A
#
# COMPACT_ATOMS: atom_id res chain seq x y z
N MET A 1 -10.56 6.94 33.45
CA MET A 1 -10.46 6.81 31.98
C MET A 1 -11.56 5.89 31.48
N SER A 2 -12.41 6.34 30.56
CA SER A 2 -13.50 5.49 30.03
C SER A 2 -12.93 4.29 29.26
N ALA A 3 -13.56 3.11 29.40
CA ALA A 3 -13.14 1.89 28.70
C ALA A 3 -13.07 2.07 27.17
N LYS A 4 -13.91 2.97 26.62
CA LYS A 4 -13.90 3.33 25.18
C LYS A 4 -12.63 4.07 24.79
N ALA A 5 -12.14 4.98 25.64
CA ALA A 5 -10.90 5.72 25.39
C ALA A 5 -9.68 4.81 25.41
N LEU A 6 -9.58 3.93 26.43
CA LEU A 6 -8.50 2.94 26.53
C LEU A 6 -8.47 2.00 25.31
N LYS A 7 -9.63 1.49 24.90
CA LYS A 7 -9.75 0.65 23.70
C LYS A 7 -9.31 1.39 22.43
N ALA A 8 -9.73 2.64 22.25
CA ALA A 8 -9.37 3.42 21.07
C ALA A 8 -7.86 3.68 20.99
N CYS A 9 -7.20 3.96 22.12
CA CYS A 9 -5.74 4.09 22.19
C CYS A 9 -5.02 2.78 21.89
N ALA A 10 -5.49 1.65 22.44
CA ALA A 10 -4.92 0.33 22.16
C ALA A 10 -5.06 -0.05 20.68
N ASP A 11 -6.24 0.15 20.10
CA ASP A 11 -6.50 -0.10 18.67
C ASP A 11 -5.63 0.80 17.78
N TYR A 12 -5.43 2.06 18.16
CA TYR A 12 -4.53 2.98 17.45
C TYR A 12 -3.08 2.47 17.43
N ALA A 13 -2.55 2.06 18.59
CA ALA A 13 -1.19 1.54 18.69
C ALA A 13 -1.01 0.24 17.89
N ARG A 14 -1.95 -0.69 18.04
CA ARG A 14 -1.96 -1.98 17.32
C ARG A 14 -1.99 -1.78 15.81
N LEU A 15 -2.88 -0.93 15.29
CA LEU A 15 -3.00 -0.69 13.86
C LEU A 15 -1.76 0.01 13.27
N ASN A 16 -1.11 0.90 14.03
CA ASN A 16 0.16 1.50 13.59
C ASN A 16 1.29 0.46 13.52
N ALA A 17 1.39 -0.42 14.51
CA ALA A 17 2.36 -1.53 14.49
C ALA A 17 2.12 -2.45 13.29
N GLU A 18 0.85 -2.76 13.01
CA GLU A 18 0.46 -3.60 11.89
C GLU A 18 0.79 -2.97 10.53
N ILE A 19 0.49 -1.69 10.34
CA ILE A 19 0.85 -0.97 9.11
C ILE A 19 2.38 -0.95 8.91
N LYS A 20 3.16 -0.79 9.99
CA LYS A 20 4.63 -0.86 9.93
C LYS A 20 5.11 -2.26 9.54
N ARG A 21 4.53 -3.31 10.14
CA ARG A 21 4.82 -4.72 9.80
C ARG A 21 4.54 -5.00 8.32
N LEU A 22 3.36 -4.63 7.84
CA LEU A 22 2.96 -4.80 6.43
C LEU A 22 3.85 -4.01 5.48
N THR A 23 4.26 -2.80 5.85
CA THR A 23 5.18 -1.99 5.03
C THR A 23 6.54 -2.67 4.89
N ARG A 24 7.06 -3.27 5.97
CA ARG A 24 8.30 -4.06 5.91
C ARG A 24 8.11 -5.33 5.08
N ALA A 25 6.97 -6.02 5.22
CA ALA A 25 6.65 -7.22 4.46
C ALA A 25 6.62 -6.94 2.95
N ILE A 26 5.96 -5.86 2.52
CA ILE A 26 5.95 -5.39 1.12
C ILE A 26 7.39 -5.20 0.63
N ALA A 27 8.20 -4.40 1.34
CA ALA A 27 9.58 -4.12 0.93
C ALA A 27 10.42 -5.40 0.84
N SER A 28 10.33 -6.29 1.84
CA SER A 28 11.07 -7.56 1.85
C SER A 28 10.68 -8.50 0.72
N THR A 29 9.41 -8.46 0.30
CA THR A 29 8.92 -9.32 -0.78
C THR A 29 9.33 -8.77 -2.14
N LEU A 30 9.25 -7.45 -2.32
CA LEU A 30 9.67 -6.79 -3.55
C LEU A 30 11.19 -6.84 -3.77
N HIS A 31 11.99 -7.09 -2.73
CA HIS A 31 13.44 -7.28 -2.87
C HIS A 31 13.81 -8.40 -3.86
N TYR A 32 12.94 -9.40 -4.03
CA TYR A 32 13.14 -10.52 -4.95
C TYR A 32 12.56 -10.27 -6.36
N CYS A 33 11.92 -9.12 -6.58
CA CYS A 33 11.34 -8.80 -7.87
C CYS A 33 12.45 -8.54 -8.89
N LYS A 34 12.35 -9.21 -10.05
CA LYS A 34 13.26 -9.03 -11.19
C LYS A 34 12.99 -7.75 -12.02
N GLY A 35 11.92 -7.03 -11.72
CA GLY A 35 11.50 -5.82 -12.44
C GLY A 35 10.87 -6.12 -13.80
N VAL A 36 10.20 -5.13 -14.39
CA VAL A 36 9.47 -5.26 -15.67
C VAL A 36 10.41 -5.42 -16.88
N ARG A 37 11.68 -5.01 -16.74
CA ARG A 37 12.73 -5.12 -17.78
C ARG A 37 13.90 -6.02 -17.38
N GLY A 38 13.76 -6.82 -16.32
CA GLY A 38 14.87 -7.63 -15.79
C GLY A 38 15.90 -6.85 -14.97
N THR A 39 15.61 -5.61 -14.59
CA THR A 39 16.55 -4.67 -13.96
C THR A 39 16.38 -4.48 -12.45
N CYS A 40 15.24 -4.84 -11.86
CA CYS A 40 15.19 -4.87 -10.39
C CYS A 40 15.85 -6.17 -9.93
N GLY A 41 16.89 -6.13 -9.10
CA GLY A 41 17.42 -7.37 -8.52
C GLY A 41 18.90 -7.31 -8.24
N VAL A 42 19.32 -8.06 -7.22
CA VAL A 42 20.73 -8.40 -7.04
C VAL A 42 21.02 -9.54 -8.01
N GLY A 43 21.87 -9.30 -9.00
CA GLY A 43 22.35 -10.37 -9.87
C GLY A 43 23.07 -11.45 -9.06
N ALA A 44 23.28 -12.63 -9.64
CA ALA A 44 24.07 -13.69 -9.00
C ALA A 44 25.52 -13.27 -8.64
N ASP A 45 25.94 -12.10 -9.12
CA ASP A 45 27.21 -11.41 -8.91
C ASP A 45 27.21 -10.41 -7.74
N GLY A 46 26.08 -10.19 -7.07
CA GLY A 46 25.98 -9.25 -5.95
C GLY A 46 25.80 -7.78 -6.36
N MET A 47 25.65 -7.47 -7.64
CA MET A 47 25.46 -6.09 -8.12
C MET A 47 23.99 -5.65 -8.01
N LYS A 48 23.77 -4.45 -7.46
CA LYS A 48 22.46 -3.78 -7.50
C LYS A 48 22.33 -3.06 -8.84
N TYR A 49 21.49 -3.60 -9.72
CA TYR A 49 20.89 -2.78 -10.76
C TYR A 49 19.72 -2.04 -10.09
N GLY A 50 19.85 -0.72 -10.09
CA GLY A 50 19.05 0.20 -9.29
C GLY A 50 18.99 1.54 -10.00
N ASP A 51 18.63 1.53 -11.28
CA ASP A 51 18.32 2.78 -11.99
C ASP A 51 16.99 3.35 -11.46
N HIS A 52 16.78 4.66 -11.56
CA HIS A 52 15.53 5.31 -11.17
C HIS A 52 14.30 4.76 -11.94
N ASP A 53 14.57 4.08 -13.06
CA ASP A 53 13.62 3.40 -13.94
C ASP A 53 13.33 1.94 -13.54
N ASP A 54 13.86 1.47 -12.40
CA ASP A 54 13.62 0.13 -11.87
C ASP A 54 12.23 0.01 -11.25
N ILE A 55 11.27 -0.19 -12.15
CA ILE A 55 9.87 -0.38 -11.85
C ILE A 55 9.62 -1.87 -11.59
N THR A 56 9.30 -2.23 -10.35
CA THR A 56 8.73 -3.55 -10.02
C THR A 56 7.42 -3.76 -10.78
N HIS A 57 7.06 -5.02 -11.10
CA HIS A 57 5.74 -5.32 -11.71
C HIS A 57 4.60 -4.72 -10.88
N LEU A 58 4.71 -4.72 -9.55
CA LEU A 58 3.72 -4.07 -8.68
C LEU A 58 3.63 -2.56 -8.92
N LYS A 59 4.76 -1.85 -9.03
CA LYS A 59 4.76 -0.41 -9.31
C LYS A 59 4.18 -0.14 -10.70
N HIS A 60 4.48 -0.98 -11.69
CA HIS A 60 3.94 -0.85 -13.04
C HIS A 60 2.43 -1.00 -13.07
N ALA A 61 1.88 -1.99 -12.36
CA ALA A 61 0.43 -2.20 -12.26
C ALA A 61 -0.30 -1.00 -11.62
N PHE A 62 0.40 -0.18 -10.83
CA PHE A 62 -0.11 1.07 -10.25
C PHE A 62 0.37 2.33 -11.01
N THR A 63 0.92 2.19 -12.22
CA THR A 63 1.32 3.31 -13.07
C THR A 63 0.34 3.37 -14.24
N PRO A 64 -0.36 4.50 -14.44
CA PRO A 64 -1.35 4.59 -15.50
C PRO A 64 -0.68 4.68 -16.86
N GLU A 65 -1.32 4.08 -17.85
CA GLU A 65 -0.97 4.29 -19.25
C GLU A 65 -1.55 5.62 -19.73
N THR A 66 -0.85 6.26 -20.67
CA THR A 66 -1.31 7.50 -21.29
C THR A 66 -1.92 7.16 -22.64
N GLU A 67 -3.22 7.36 -22.77
CA GLU A 67 -3.96 7.14 -24.01
C GLU A 67 -4.25 8.50 -24.67
N GLU A 68 -3.94 8.60 -25.96
CA GLU A 68 -4.24 9.78 -26.78
C GLU A 68 -5.70 9.74 -27.25
N LEU A 69 -6.40 10.86 -27.08
CA LEU A 69 -7.80 10.99 -27.45
C LEU A 69 -7.90 11.43 -28.91
N GLU A 70 -8.89 10.90 -29.64
CA GLU A 70 -9.14 11.21 -31.07
C GLU A 70 -9.29 12.71 -31.36
N TRP A 71 -9.71 13.50 -30.37
CA TRP A 71 -10.00 14.93 -30.50
C TRP A 71 -8.86 15.83 -29.98
N GLY A 72 -7.69 15.25 -29.71
CA GLY A 72 -6.57 15.91 -29.06
C GLY A 72 -6.67 15.87 -27.53
N GLY A 73 -5.54 15.59 -26.89
CA GLY A 73 -5.41 15.45 -25.43
C GLY A 73 -5.08 14.03 -24.99
N HIS A 74 -4.77 13.87 -23.70
CA HIS A 74 -4.38 12.59 -23.13
C HIS A 74 -5.23 12.25 -21.91
N ARG A 75 -5.60 10.98 -21.75
CA ARG A 75 -6.17 10.46 -20.49
C ARG A 75 -5.27 9.41 -19.87
N LYS A 76 -5.35 9.31 -18.54
CA LYS A 76 -4.67 8.28 -17.75
C LYS A 76 -5.60 7.09 -17.58
N VAL A 77 -5.21 5.93 -18.08
CA VAL A 77 -5.94 4.68 -17.92
C VAL A 77 -5.25 3.87 -16.83
N TRP A 78 -6.01 3.48 -15.81
CA TRP A 78 -5.50 2.70 -14.68
C TRP A 78 -5.98 1.26 -14.82
N MET A 79 -5.12 0.30 -14.46
CA MET A 79 -5.55 -1.08 -14.31
C MET A 79 -6.56 -1.19 -13.16
N GLU A 80 -7.64 -1.92 -13.41
CA GLU A 80 -8.62 -2.30 -12.40
C GLU A 80 -8.06 -3.37 -11.45
N GLU A 81 -8.73 -3.56 -10.29
CA GLU A 81 -8.23 -4.48 -9.25
C GLU A 81 -8.07 -5.92 -9.76
N ALA A 82 -8.97 -6.36 -10.65
CA ALA A 82 -8.90 -7.67 -11.29
C ALA A 82 -7.72 -7.77 -12.27
N GLU A 83 -7.51 -6.75 -13.09
CA GLU A 83 -6.42 -6.68 -14.08
C GLU A 83 -5.06 -6.66 -13.38
N ILE A 84 -4.92 -5.90 -12.28
CA ILE A 84 -3.71 -5.91 -11.45
C ILE A 84 -3.41 -7.33 -10.94
N ARG A 85 -4.44 -8.04 -10.47
CA ARG A 85 -4.26 -9.39 -9.91
C ARG A 85 -3.83 -10.39 -10.99
N GLU A 86 -4.47 -10.35 -12.15
CA GLU A 86 -4.16 -11.20 -13.29
C GLU A 86 -2.74 -10.93 -13.80
N TYR A 87 -2.42 -9.66 -14.08
CA TYR A 87 -1.09 -9.23 -14.50
C TYR A 87 0.00 -9.70 -13.52
N LEU A 88 -0.19 -9.53 -12.21
CA LEU A 88 0.81 -9.94 -11.23
C LEU A 88 0.94 -11.45 -11.10
N PHE A 89 -0.16 -12.19 -11.26
CA PHE A 89 -0.15 -13.65 -11.26
C PHE A 89 0.64 -14.20 -12.45
N GLU A 90 0.50 -13.58 -13.62
CA GLU A 90 1.23 -13.99 -14.83
C GLU A 90 2.71 -13.58 -14.81
N ASN A 91 3.06 -12.47 -14.14
CA ASN A 91 4.38 -11.85 -14.28
C ASN A 91 5.31 -11.95 -13.05
N CYS A 92 4.81 -11.94 -11.80
CA CYS A 92 5.68 -12.22 -10.63
C CYS A 92 4.91 -12.62 -9.37
N ASP A 93 5.15 -13.85 -8.90
CA ASP A 93 4.72 -14.35 -7.58
C ASP A 93 5.10 -13.41 -6.42
N CYS A 94 6.30 -12.83 -6.50
CA CYS A 94 6.81 -11.86 -5.55
C CYS A 94 5.90 -10.62 -5.44
N CYS A 95 5.49 -10.07 -6.59
CA CYS A 95 4.68 -8.88 -6.67
C CYS A 95 3.22 -9.20 -6.35
N LEU A 96 2.73 -10.38 -6.73
CA LEU A 96 1.41 -10.88 -6.33
C LEU A 96 1.31 -11.01 -4.80
N LYS A 97 2.31 -11.59 -4.15
CA LYS A 97 2.36 -11.68 -2.69
C LYS A 97 2.46 -10.31 -2.03
N ALA A 98 3.30 -9.42 -2.57
CA ALA A 98 3.41 -8.05 -2.09
C ALA A 98 2.08 -7.27 -2.25
N TYR A 99 1.33 -7.54 -3.32
CA TYR A 99 0.00 -6.98 -3.54
C TYR A 99 -1.00 -7.42 -2.47
N GLY A 100 -0.97 -8.69 -2.05
CA GLY A 100 -1.73 -9.16 -0.88
C GLY A 100 -1.48 -8.31 0.37
N PHE A 101 -0.21 -8.03 0.70
CA PHE A 101 0.14 -7.15 1.81
C PHE A 101 -0.30 -5.69 1.59
N VAL A 102 -0.36 -5.21 0.35
CA VAL A 102 -0.92 -3.88 0.02
C VAL A 102 -2.41 -3.82 0.35
N LEU A 103 -3.17 -4.86 -0.02
CA LEU A 103 -4.59 -4.96 0.30
C LEU A 103 -4.83 -5.00 1.82
N GLU A 104 -4.09 -5.83 2.55
CA GLU A 104 -4.12 -5.87 4.02
C GLU A 104 -3.81 -4.49 4.62
N ARG A 105 -2.79 -3.79 4.09
CA ARG A 105 -2.40 -2.46 4.56
C ARG A 105 -3.50 -1.43 4.28
N LYS A 106 -4.21 -1.53 3.15
CA LYS A 106 -5.35 -0.67 2.81
C LYS A 106 -6.48 -0.84 3.82
N VAL A 107 -6.79 -2.08 4.20
CA VAL A 107 -7.78 -2.40 5.25
C VAL A 107 -7.34 -1.84 6.61
N ALA A 108 -6.08 -2.06 7.01
CA ALA A 108 -5.55 -1.54 8.28
C ALA A 108 -5.58 0.00 8.34
N LYS A 109 -5.24 0.69 7.25
CA LYS A 109 -5.34 2.16 7.15
C LYS A 109 -6.79 2.65 7.27
N LYS A 110 -7.74 1.96 6.64
CA LYS A 110 -9.17 2.27 6.76
C LYS A 110 -9.65 2.15 8.21
N ALA A 111 -9.26 1.06 8.89
CA ALA A 111 -9.56 0.86 10.30
C ALA A 111 -8.92 1.95 11.18
N LEU A 112 -7.67 2.32 10.92
CA LEU A 112 -6.97 3.39 11.66
C LEU A 112 -7.70 4.73 11.53
N GLY A 113 -8.20 5.05 10.33
CA GLY A 113 -9.02 6.24 10.10
C GLY A 113 -10.30 6.25 10.94
N ALA A 114 -10.97 5.10 11.09
CA ALA A 114 -12.14 4.98 11.96
C ALA A 114 -11.79 5.18 13.44
N VAL A 115 -10.68 4.61 13.91
CA VAL A 115 -10.19 4.79 15.28
C VAL A 115 -9.86 6.25 15.56
N LYS A 116 -9.18 6.95 14.66
CA LYS A 116 -8.88 8.39 14.80
C LYS A 116 -10.15 9.23 14.95
N ARG A 117 -11.19 8.93 14.17
CA ARG A 117 -12.51 9.61 14.31
C ARG A 117 -13.15 9.33 15.66
N SER A 118 -13.05 8.10 16.17
CA SER A 118 -13.55 7.73 17.49
C SER A 118 -12.82 8.48 18.61
N ILE A 119 -11.48 8.58 18.55
CA ILE A 119 -10.69 9.37 19.49
C ILE A 119 -11.14 10.82 19.48
N GLY A 120 -11.29 11.43 18.30
CA GLY A 120 -11.77 12.81 18.17
C GLY A 120 -13.18 13.01 18.72
N ALA A 121 -14.08 12.04 18.57
CA ALA A 121 -15.43 12.10 19.13
C ALA A 121 -15.41 12.04 20.67
N ILE A 122 -14.56 11.18 21.25
CA ILE A 122 -14.36 11.11 22.70
C ILE A 122 -13.82 12.43 23.23
N GLY A 123 -12.78 12.99 22.59
CA GLY A 123 -12.21 14.27 23.00
C GLY A 123 -13.22 15.42 22.99
N ARG A 124 -14.04 15.53 21.94
CA ARG A 124 -15.12 16.53 21.88
C ARG A 124 -16.18 16.32 22.97
N ALA A 125 -16.52 15.07 23.28
CA ALA A 125 -17.50 14.76 24.30
C ALA A 125 -17.01 15.14 25.71
N GLU A 126 -15.73 14.92 26.03
CA GLU A 126 -15.19 15.34 27.33
C GLU A 126 -15.09 16.86 27.45
N LEU A 127 -14.63 17.56 26.40
CA LEU A 127 -14.60 19.04 26.40
C LEU A 127 -15.99 19.66 26.61
N ALA A 128 -17.03 19.06 26.04
CA ALA A 128 -18.41 19.51 26.23
C ALA A 128 -18.97 19.26 27.63
N ARG A 129 -18.32 18.40 28.45
CA ARG A 129 -18.71 18.14 29.85
C ARG A 129 -17.98 19.05 30.83
N GLU A 130 -16.87 19.64 30.39
CA GLU A 130 -16.07 20.60 31.16
C GLU A 130 -16.55 22.06 30.98
N ALA A 131 -17.43 22.31 30.00
CA ALA A 131 -18.08 23.59 29.73
C ALA A 131 -19.47 23.67 30.39
#